data_AF-A0A3E0HJ59-F1
#
_entry.id   AF-A0A3E0HJ59-F1
#
_cell.length_a   1.000
_cell.length_b   1.000
_cell.length_c   1.000
_cell.angle_alpha   90.00
_cell.angle_beta   90.00
_cell.angle_gamma   90.00
#
_symmetry.space_group_name_H-M   'P 1'
#
loop_
_entity.id
_entity.type
_entity.pdbx_description
1 polymer ?
#
loop_
_entity_poly.entity_id
_entity_poly.type
_entity_poly.pdbx_seq_one_letter_code
_entity_poly.pdbx_strand_id
1 'polypeptide(L)'
;MKNKFLFPLLILSLISISCDKDRCDDGYEPYDANGHEICVPEYINGLNHNFELGNKYIHPEFGLITLENGTWKNEDNITITIK
;
A
#
# COMPACT_ATOMS: atom_id res chain seq x y z
N MET A 1 9.33 26.66 48.67
CA MET A 1 9.18 26.79 47.20
C MET A 1 9.09 25.40 46.59
N LYS A 2 7.91 24.99 46.11
CA LYS A 2 7.72 23.68 45.44
C LYS A 2 7.82 23.90 43.94
N ASN A 3 8.91 23.41 43.32
CA ASN A 3 9.10 23.34 41.87
C ASN A 3 7.90 22.62 41.23
N LYS A 4 7.04 23.36 40.53
CA LYS A 4 5.88 22.81 39.80
C LYS A 4 6.01 22.94 38.27
N PHE A 5 7.22 23.17 37.76
CA PHE A 5 7.44 23.50 36.35
C PHE A 5 8.04 22.37 35.50
N LEU A 6 7.91 21.10 35.94
CA LEU A 6 8.44 19.94 35.20
C LEU A 6 7.38 19.16 34.40
N PHE A 7 6.09 19.47 34.57
CA PHE A 7 5.02 18.73 33.90
C PHE A 7 4.68 19.16 32.46
N PRO A 8 4.88 20.42 31.99
CA PRO A 8 4.46 20.80 30.65
C PRO A 8 5.41 20.30 29.54
N LEU A 9 6.62 19.84 29.89
CA LEU A 9 7.62 19.38 28.91
C LEU A 9 7.29 17.98 28.33
N LEU A 10 6.58 17.13 29.08
CA LEU A 10 6.28 15.76 28.67
C LEU A 10 5.23 15.72 27.54
N ILE A 11 4.27 16.64 27.57
CA ILE A 11 3.12 16.68 26.65
C ILE A 11 3.55 17.12 25.24
N LEU A 12 4.63 17.92 25.12
CA LEU A 12 5.13 18.40 23.83
C LEU A 12 5.86 17.31 23.01
N SER A 13 6.24 16.19 23.62
CA SER A 13 6.97 15.11 22.94
C SER A 13 6.08 14.17 22.11
N LEU A 14 4.76 14.15 22.36
CA LEU A 14 3.83 13.20 21.74
C LEU A 14 3.36 13.60 20.33
N ILE A 15 3.73 14.78 19.83
CA ILE A 15 3.26 15.31 18.54
C ILE A 15 4.18 14.96 17.36
N SER A 16 5.26 14.20 17.60
CA SER A 16 6.31 13.95 16.59
C SER A 16 6.20 12.60 15.89
N ILE A 17 5.08 11.89 16.00
CA ILE A 17 4.82 10.70 15.17
C ILE A 17 4.46 11.21 13.77
N SER A 18 5.49 11.62 13.04
CA SER A 18 5.44 11.99 11.64
C SER A 18 4.91 10.79 10.86
N CYS A 19 3.73 10.93 10.27
CA CYS A 19 3.26 10.00 9.24
C CYS A 19 4.34 9.92 8.14
N ASP A 20 4.79 8.70 7.85
CA ASP A 20 5.58 8.42 6.66
C ASP A 20 4.78 8.89 5.45
N LYS A 21 5.40 9.74 4.63
CA LYS A 21 4.69 10.46 3.56
C LYS A 21 4.46 9.58 2.33
N ASP A 22 5.20 8.50 2.20
CA ASP A 22 5.21 7.69 0.99
C ASP A 22 4.79 6.26 1.34
N ARG A 23 3.51 5.96 1.09
CA ARG A 23 2.92 4.63 1.32
C ARG A 23 3.32 3.63 0.23
N CYS A 24 3.91 4.12 -0.86
CA CYS A 24 4.28 3.39 -2.06
C CYS A 24 5.73 3.70 -2.41
N ASP A 25 6.40 2.74 -3.04
CA ASP A 25 7.76 2.91 -3.55
C ASP A 25 7.80 3.94 -4.70
N ASP A 26 8.97 4.54 -4.94
CA ASP A 26 9.19 5.48 -6.04
C ASP A 26 8.69 4.91 -7.39
N GLY A 27 7.90 5.69 -8.13
CA GLY A 27 7.27 5.27 -9.38
C GLY A 27 5.91 4.58 -9.22
N TYR A 28 5.42 4.44 -7.98
CA TYR A 28 4.08 3.97 -7.66
C TYR A 28 3.31 5.01 -6.84
N GLU A 29 2.04 5.20 -7.16
CA GLU A 29 1.12 6.09 -6.46
C GLU A 29 -0.05 5.31 -5.82
N PRO A 30 -0.61 5.80 -4.70
CA PRO A 30 -1.76 5.18 -4.07
C PRO A 30 -3.02 5.35 -4.94
N TYR A 31 -3.76 4.26 -5.12
CA TYR A 31 -5.03 4.20 -5.83
C TYR A 31 -6.09 3.51 -4.96
N ASP A 32 -7.26 4.14 -4.81
CA ASP A 32 -8.41 3.54 -4.13
C ASP A 32 -9.17 2.65 -5.10
N ALA A 33 -9.09 1.35 -4.88
CA ALA A 33 -9.88 0.37 -5.59
C ALA A 33 -10.92 -0.23 -4.63
N ASN A 34 -12.16 0.27 -4.71
CA ASN A 34 -13.30 -0.19 -3.93
C ASN A 34 -13.08 -0.10 -2.40
N GLY A 35 -12.45 0.99 -1.93
CA GLY A 35 -12.16 1.20 -0.50
C GLY A 35 -10.93 0.47 0.01
N HIS A 36 -10.11 -0.10 -0.88
CA HIS A 36 -8.79 -0.63 -0.57
C HIS A 36 -7.73 0.21 -1.30
N GLU A 37 -6.76 0.71 -0.54
CA GLU A 37 -5.66 1.48 -1.11
C GLU A 37 -4.55 0.52 -1.57
N ILE A 38 -4.19 0.61 -2.84
CA ILE A 38 -3.11 -0.15 -3.47
C ILE A 38 -2.09 0.79 -4.11
N CYS A 39 -0.85 0.34 -4.25
CA CYS A 39 0.18 1.06 -4.98
C CYS A 39 0.17 0.64 -6.45
N VAL A 40 -0.09 1.58 -7.36
CA VAL A 40 -0.10 1.35 -8.81
C VAL A 40 0.97 2.21 -9.48
N PRO A 41 1.60 1.76 -10.57
CA PRO A 41 2.56 2.59 -11.28
C PRO A 41 2.00 3.97 -11.68
N GLU A 42 2.82 5.02 -11.60
CA GLU A 42 2.41 6.40 -11.94
C GLU A 42 1.79 6.52 -13.35
N TYR A 43 2.31 5.77 -14.32
CA TYR A 43 1.83 5.82 -15.72
C TYR A 43 0.42 5.24 -15.92
N ILE A 44 -0.13 4.52 -14.94
CA ILE A 44 -1.52 4.05 -14.95
C ILE A 44 -2.43 4.84 -14.01
N ASN A 45 -1.89 5.70 -13.15
CA ASN A 45 -2.70 6.58 -12.34
C ASN A 45 -3.37 7.65 -13.22
N GLY A 46 -4.68 7.85 -13.06
CA GLY A 46 -5.48 8.77 -13.88
C GLY A 46 -5.95 8.25 -15.25
N LEU A 47 -5.51 7.06 -15.66
CA LEU A 47 -6.19 6.30 -16.72
C LEU A 47 -7.41 5.61 -16.09
N ASN A 48 -8.54 5.61 -16.80
CA ASN A 48 -9.81 5.05 -16.32
C ASN A 48 -9.73 3.51 -16.31
N HIS A 49 -8.95 2.97 -15.39
CA HIS A 49 -8.75 1.55 -15.19
C HIS A 49 -9.72 1.05 -14.13
N ASN A 50 -10.56 0.10 -14.51
CA ASN A 50 -11.37 -0.65 -13.56
C ASN A 50 -10.44 -1.66 -12.86
N PHE A 51 -9.74 -1.23 -11.80
CA PHE A 51 -9.02 -2.13 -10.93
C PHE A 51 -10.06 -2.92 -10.11
N GLU A 52 -10.62 -3.95 -10.73
CA GLU A 52 -11.42 -4.96 -10.02
C GLU A 52 -10.47 -5.74 -9.10
N LEU A 53 -10.24 -5.21 -7.90
CA LEU A 53 -9.42 -5.81 -6.84
C LEU A 53 -10.00 -7.13 -6.27
N GLY A 54 -10.84 -7.84 -7.02
CA GLY A 54 -11.36 -9.12 -6.59
C GLY A 54 -10.29 -10.22 -6.60
N ASN A 55 -9.33 -10.14 -7.54
CA ASN A 55 -8.42 -11.24 -7.78
C ASN A 55 -7.01 -10.88 -8.26
N LYS A 56 -6.61 -9.62 -8.41
CA LYS A 56 -5.25 -9.26 -8.85
C LYS A 56 -4.38 -8.81 -7.66
N TYR A 57 -3.15 -9.32 -7.59
CA TYR A 57 -2.20 -9.09 -6.49
C TYR A 57 -0.78 -8.90 -7.03
N ILE A 58 0.10 -8.24 -6.28
CA ILE A 58 1.51 -8.08 -6.65
C ILE A 58 2.34 -9.12 -5.89
N HIS A 59 3.14 -9.90 -6.60
CA HIS A 59 4.08 -10.88 -6.04
C HIS A 59 5.53 -10.49 -6.36
N PRO A 60 6.46 -10.53 -5.39
CA PRO A 60 7.85 -10.09 -5.59
C PRO A 60 8.57 -10.78 -6.75
N GLU A 61 8.31 -12.08 -6.96
CA GLU A 61 8.99 -12.88 -8.00
C GLU A 61 8.22 -12.96 -9.32
N PHE A 62 6.89 -12.76 -9.30
CA PHE A 62 6.02 -13.05 -10.44
C PHE A 62 5.30 -11.82 -10.99
N GLY A 63 5.55 -10.64 -10.41
CA GLY A 63 4.89 -9.40 -10.80
C GLY A 63 3.39 -9.44 -10.49
N LEU A 64 2.57 -8.97 -11.42
CA LEU A 64 1.12 -8.98 -11.26
C LEU A 64 0.57 -10.40 -11.43
N ILE A 65 -0.11 -10.90 -10.40
CA ILE A 65 -0.71 -12.23 -10.36
C ILE A 65 -2.22 -12.13 -10.21
N THR A 66 -2.95 -13.10 -10.76
CA THR A 66 -4.42 -13.16 -10.73
C THR A 66 -4.91 -14.48 -10.11
N LEU A 67 -5.83 -14.42 -9.15
CA LEU A 67 -6.50 -15.56 -8.54
C LEU A 67 -7.76 -15.93 -9.34
N GLU A 68 -7.69 -17.00 -10.11
CA GLU A 68 -8.83 -17.48 -10.90
C GLU A 68 -9.17 -18.91 -10.50
N ASN A 69 -10.40 -19.13 -10.01
CA ASN A 69 -10.88 -20.46 -9.61
C ASN A 69 -9.94 -21.19 -8.62
N GLY A 70 -9.34 -20.45 -7.67
CA GLY A 70 -8.42 -20.99 -6.67
C GLY A 70 -7.00 -21.25 -7.19
N THR A 71 -6.69 -20.83 -8.42
CA THR A 71 -5.37 -20.97 -9.05
C THR A 71 -4.75 -19.60 -9.29
N TRP A 72 -3.46 -19.47 -8.99
CA TRP A 72 -2.69 -18.26 -9.28
C TRP A 72 -2.16 -18.27 -10.71
N LYS A 73 -2.34 -17.18 -11.44
CA LYS A 73 -1.84 -16.98 -12.80
C LYS A 73 -0.99 -15.72 -12.89
N ASN A 74 0.09 -15.73 -13.66
CA ASN A 74 0.85 -14.52 -13.98
C ASN A 74 0.21 -13.74 -15.15
N GLU A 75 0.85 -12.65 -15.60
CA GLU A 75 0.40 -11.83 -16.73
C GLU A 75 0.31 -12.61 -18.06
N ASP A 76 1.10 -13.67 -18.22
CA ASP A 76 1.08 -14.56 -19.38
C ASP A 76 0.01 -15.67 -19.29
N ASN A 77 -0.87 -15.64 -18.29
CA ASN A 77 -1.84 -16.69 -17.94
C ASN A 77 -1.21 -18.05 -17.57
N ILE A 78 0.08 -18.06 -17.20
CA ILE A 78 0.77 -19.26 -16.72
C ILE A 78 0.39 -19.48 -15.26
N THR A 79 -0.06 -20.70 -14.96
CA THR A 79 -0.32 -21.11 -13.57
C THR A 79 0.97 -21.11 -12.78
N ILE A 80 1.02 -20.33 -11.71
CA ILE A 80 2.14 -20.26 -10.78
C ILE A 80 1.76 -20.89 -9.44
N THR A 81 2.76 -21.43 -8.74
CA THR A 81 2.60 -21.93 -7.38
C THR A 81 3.36 -21.02 -6.44
N ILE A 82 2.64 -20.36 -5.55
CA ILE A 82 3.23 -19.55 -4.47
C ILE A 82 3.44 -20.50 -3.29
N LYS A 83 4.69 -20.62 -2.81
CA LYS A 83 5.05 -21.48 -1.68
C LYS A 83 5.04 -20.71 -0.37
#